data_AF-A0A8T0L1C3-F1
#
_entry.id   AF-A0A8T0L1C3-F1
#
_cell.length_a   1.000
_cell.length_b   1.000
_cell.length_c   1.000
_cell.angle_alpha   90.00
_cell.angle_beta   90.00
_cell.angle_gamma   90.00
#
_symmetry.space_group_name_H-M   'P 1'
#
loop_
_entity.id
_entity.type
_entity.pdbx_description
1 polymer ?
#
loop_
_entity_poly.entity_id
_entity_poly.type
_entity_poly.pdbx_seq_one_letter_code
_entity_poly.pdbx_strand_id
1 'polypeptide(L)'
;MFCGQEECWRTKIVSVDVQIADISENKDVEMEDLGGEGCGGFSIGDFVSGKVKSHPWWPGRIYDPSDASNLALKLRQKNRILVAYFGDGTFAWCHPSQLKPFEENIEDMVKQSASRAFINVVQEAVNEVGSLLELKMSCLFPVKKTEFSWPLAGNSGVKERI
;
A
#
# COMPACT_ATOMS: atom_id res chain seq x y z
N MET A 1 -30.00 15.64 16.96
CA MET A 1 -30.04 15.78 15.48
C MET A 1 -28.82 16.60 15.09
N PHE A 2 -27.95 16.02 14.25
CA PHE A 2 -26.82 16.60 13.50
C PHE A 2 -25.76 15.50 13.35
N CYS A 3 -26.08 14.50 12.53
CA CYS A 3 -25.08 13.63 11.91
C CYS A 3 -24.75 14.30 10.58
N GLY A 4 -23.75 15.17 10.59
CA GLY A 4 -23.34 15.95 9.44
C GLY A 4 -21.86 15.72 9.17
N GLN A 5 -21.53 14.60 8.55
CA GLN A 5 -20.28 14.44 7.80
C GLN A 5 -20.44 13.31 6.78
N GLU A 6 -21.43 13.46 5.89
CA GLU A 6 -21.50 12.70 4.66
C GLU A 6 -20.54 13.34 3.65
N GLU A 7 -19.24 13.06 3.79
CA GLU A 7 -18.25 13.23 2.72
C GLU A 7 -17.63 11.84 2.51
N CYS A 8 -18.47 10.96 1.98
CA CYS A 8 -18.18 9.57 1.67
C CYS A 8 -17.21 9.55 0.48
N TRP A 9 -15.91 9.76 0.75
CA TRP A 9 -14.60 9.58 0.05
C TRP A 9 -14.52 9.16 -1.43
N ARG A 10 -15.63 8.79 -2.07
CA ARG A 10 -15.83 8.58 -3.48
C ARG A 10 -16.04 9.92 -4.20
N THR A 11 -15.10 10.24 -5.07
CA THR A 11 -15.14 11.23 -6.16
C THR A 11 -14.66 12.64 -5.83
N LYS A 12 -13.33 12.80 -5.85
CA LYS A 12 -12.73 13.90 -6.62
C LYS A 12 -11.46 13.39 -7.29
N ILE A 13 -11.53 13.16 -8.61
CA ILE A 13 -10.33 13.20 -9.44
C ILE A 13 -9.80 14.62 -9.29
N VAL A 14 -8.80 14.80 -8.44
CA VAL A 14 -7.88 15.92 -8.55
C VAL A 14 -6.63 15.32 -9.13
N SER A 15 -6.40 15.56 -10.42
CA SER A 15 -5.03 15.67 -10.91
C SER A 15 -4.33 16.65 -9.99
N VAL A 16 -3.56 16.15 -9.02
CA VAL A 16 -2.63 16.98 -8.28
C VAL A 16 -1.47 17.21 -9.24
N ASP A 17 -1.61 18.27 -10.03
CA ASP A 17 -0.46 19.02 -10.49
C ASP A 17 0.22 19.57 -9.22
N VAL A 18 1.27 18.89 -8.76
CA VAL A 18 2.19 19.48 -7.79
C VAL A 18 2.93 20.58 -8.54
N GLN A 19 2.43 21.80 -8.41
CA GLN A 19 3.19 22.99 -8.78
C GLN A 19 4.40 23.08 -7.85
N ILE A 20 5.57 23.04 -8.48
CA ILE A 20 6.85 23.39 -7.90
C ILE A 20 6.81 24.89 -7.60
N ALA A 21 6.95 25.26 -6.33
CA ALA A 21 7.35 26.60 -5.93
C ALA A 21 8.57 26.47 -5.00
N ASP A 22 9.62 27.17 -5.39
CA ASP A 22 10.99 27.08 -4.93
C ASP A 22 11.27 27.83 -3.61
N ILE A 23 12.25 27.27 -2.89
CA ILE A 23 13.30 27.88 -2.04
C ILE A 23 12.89 28.67 -0.78
N SER A 24 13.33 28.17 0.40
CA SER A 24 14.35 28.86 1.22
C SER A 24 14.91 27.96 2.34
N GLU A 25 16.12 27.47 2.12
CA GLU A 25 17.26 27.32 3.05
C GLU A 25 17.10 26.82 4.52
N ASN A 26 17.95 25.81 4.83
CA ASN A 26 18.64 25.49 6.10
C ASN A 26 17.95 24.43 7.01
N LYS A 27 18.58 23.34 7.45
CA LYS A 27 20.01 23.02 7.64
C LYS A 27 20.32 21.57 7.26
N ASP A 28 21.52 21.36 6.75
CA ASP A 28 22.18 20.07 6.64
C ASP A 28 22.21 19.38 8.02
N VAL A 29 21.56 18.21 8.07
CA VAL A 29 21.95 17.17 9.01
C VAL A 29 22.29 15.97 8.15
N GLU A 30 23.57 15.89 7.79
CA GLU A 30 24.20 14.63 7.42
C GLU A 30 24.03 13.71 8.62
N MET A 31 23.10 12.75 8.52
CA MET A 31 23.06 11.62 9.42
C MET A 31 23.62 10.44 8.64
N GLU A 32 24.75 9.98 9.15
CA GLU A 32 25.66 8.99 8.60
C GLU A 32 25.00 7.71 8.07
N ASP A 33 25.58 7.25 6.96
CA ASP A 33 25.40 5.95 6.31
C ASP A 33 25.70 4.82 7.29
N LEU A 34 24.65 4.20 7.83
CA LEU A 34 24.75 2.93 8.53
C LEU A 34 24.14 1.84 7.65
N GLY A 35 25.02 0.89 7.33
CA GLY A 35 24.86 -0.19 6.37
C GLY A 35 23.62 -1.07 6.60
N GLY A 36 23.29 -1.78 5.53
CA GLY A 36 21.99 -2.36 5.29
C GLY A 36 21.44 -3.29 6.36
N GLU A 37 20.14 -3.12 6.60
CA GLU A 37 19.22 -4.14 7.07
C GLU A 37 17.82 -3.73 6.59
N GLY A 38 16.92 -4.70 6.40
CA GLY A 38 15.69 -4.56 5.62
C GLY A 38 14.82 -3.35 5.95
N CYS A 39 13.94 -2.98 5.01
CA CYS A 39 13.02 -1.86 5.13
C CYS A 39 12.08 -2.02 6.35
N GLY A 40 12.52 -1.60 7.54
CA GLY A 40 11.71 -1.52 8.76
C GLY A 40 10.93 -2.78 9.12
N GLY A 41 11.48 -3.98 8.85
CA GLY A 41 10.85 -5.25 9.17
C GLY A 41 9.77 -5.75 8.18
N PHE A 42 9.51 -5.03 7.09
CA PHE A 42 8.54 -5.44 6.08
C PHE A 42 9.19 -6.15 4.88
N SER A 43 8.47 -7.13 4.33
CA SER A 43 8.89 -7.93 3.17
C SER A 43 7.98 -7.73 1.96
N ILE A 44 8.48 -8.04 0.77
CA ILE A 44 7.69 -8.02 -0.47
C ILE A 44 6.55 -9.04 -0.36
N GLY A 45 5.36 -8.61 -0.72
CA GLY A 45 4.15 -9.42 -0.63
C GLY A 45 3.43 -9.34 0.71
N ASP A 46 3.99 -8.69 1.74
CA ASP A 46 3.31 -8.48 3.01
C ASP A 46 2.08 -7.58 2.83
N PHE A 47 1.02 -7.93 3.55
CA PHE A 47 -0.18 -7.11 3.67
C PHE A 47 0.02 -6.12 4.82
N VAL A 48 -0.26 -4.85 4.54
CA VAL A 48 -0.02 -3.74 5.46
C VAL A 48 -1.21 -2.78 5.47
N SER A 49 -1.29 -2.00 6.54
CA SER A 49 -2.13 -0.82 6.61
C SER A 49 -1.25 0.41 6.47
N GLY A 50 -1.52 1.25 5.47
CA GLY A 50 -0.79 2.49 5.25
C GLY A 50 -1.55 3.72 5.74
N LYS A 51 -0.84 4.65 6.40
CA LYS A 51 -1.36 5.98 6.76
C LYS A 51 -0.80 7.04 5.83
N VAL A 52 -1.65 7.60 4.98
CA VAL A 52 -1.31 8.78 4.14
C VAL A 52 -2.01 10.03 4.67
N LYS A 53 -1.44 11.21 4.40
CA LYS A 53 -1.81 12.48 5.06
C LYS A 53 -3.30 12.84 5.03
N SER A 54 -4.04 12.39 4.01
CA SER A 54 -5.46 12.73 3.80
C SER A 54 -6.42 11.54 3.92
N HIS A 55 -5.94 10.37 4.35
CA HIS A 55 -6.76 9.16 4.45
C HIS A 55 -6.63 8.47 5.81
N PRO A 56 -7.67 7.73 6.25
CA PRO A 56 -7.55 6.78 7.35
C PRO A 56 -6.50 5.71 7.05
N TRP A 57 -6.25 4.82 8.01
CA TRP A 57 -5.45 3.63 7.73
C TRP A 57 -6.13 2.82 6.61
N TRP A 58 -5.40 2.54 5.53
CA TRP A 58 -5.94 1.88 4.35
C TRP A 58 -5.19 0.58 4.05
N PRO A 59 -5.88 -0.52 3.71
CA PRO A 59 -5.23 -1.78 3.42
C PRO A 59 -4.48 -1.72 2.10
N GLY A 60 -3.30 -2.31 2.07
CA GLY A 60 -2.50 -2.45 0.88
C GLY A 60 -1.50 -3.59 0.97
N ARG A 61 -0.76 -3.78 -0.10
CA ARG A 61 0.23 -4.84 -0.24
C ARG A 61 1.55 -4.30 -0.77
N ILE A 62 2.64 -4.82 -0.25
CA ILE A 62 4.00 -4.40 -0.62
C ILE A 62 4.43 -5.07 -1.92
N TYR A 63 4.99 -4.28 -2.83
CA TYR A 63 5.52 -4.76 -4.12
C TYR A 63 7.00 -4.42 -4.27
N ASP A 64 7.70 -5.23 -5.07
CA ASP A 64 9.08 -4.96 -5.44
C ASP A 64 9.14 -3.68 -6.31
N PRO A 65 10.11 -2.78 -6.09
CA PRO A 65 10.33 -1.63 -6.97
C PRO A 65 10.51 -1.97 -8.45
N SER A 66 10.95 -3.18 -8.79
CA SER A 66 11.10 -3.70 -10.15
C SER A 66 9.75 -3.95 -10.83
N ASP A 67 8.73 -4.27 -10.04
CA ASP A 67 7.35 -4.45 -10.49
C ASP A 67 6.59 -3.11 -10.56
N ALA A 68 7.19 -1.99 -10.13
CA ALA A 68 6.57 -0.68 -10.16
C ALA A 68 6.25 -0.22 -11.59
N SER A 69 5.05 0.34 -11.80
CA SER A 69 4.68 0.94 -13.08
C SER A 69 5.56 2.16 -13.42
N ASN A 70 5.57 2.58 -14.69
CA ASN A 70 6.26 3.81 -15.09
C ASN A 70 5.77 5.05 -14.32
N LEU A 71 4.49 5.07 -13.94
CA LEU A 71 3.92 6.13 -13.11
C LEU A 71 4.49 6.08 -11.70
N ALA A 72 4.55 4.90 -11.08
CA ALA A 72 5.12 4.73 -9.75
C ALA A 72 6.61 5.04 -9.69
N LEU A 73 7.38 4.65 -10.70
CA LEU A 73 8.83 4.93 -10.76
C LEU A 73 9.13 6.43 -10.80
N LYS A 74 8.32 7.24 -11.48
CA LYS A 74 8.45 8.71 -11.50
C LYS A 74 8.25 9.34 -10.13
N LEU A 75 7.45 8.71 -9.27
CA LEU A 75 7.15 9.17 -7.92
C LEU A 75 8.02 8.52 -6.84
N ARG A 76 8.99 7.69 -7.24
CA ARG A 76 9.83 6.93 -6.31
C ARG A 76 10.70 7.86 -5.48
N GLN A 77 10.74 7.56 -4.19
CA GLN A 77 11.58 8.26 -3.21
C GLN A 77 12.58 7.28 -2.58
N LYS A 78 13.75 7.78 -2.18
CA LYS A 78 14.75 6.97 -1.48
C LYS A 78 14.18 6.44 -0.16
N ASN A 79 14.56 5.22 0.21
CA ASN A 79 14.20 4.56 1.47
C ASN A 79 12.69 4.46 1.72
N ARG A 80 11.91 4.28 0.65
CA ARG A 80 10.46 4.08 0.72
C ARG A 80 10.04 2.75 0.10
N ILE A 81 8.93 2.24 0.61
CA ILE A 81 8.31 0.97 0.24
C ILE A 81 7.14 1.26 -0.70
N LEU A 82 7.06 0.54 -1.83
CA LEU A 82 5.92 0.61 -2.73
C LEU A 82 4.75 -0.18 -2.14
N VAL A 83 3.64 0.50 -1.89
CA VAL A 83 2.40 -0.10 -1.43
C VAL A 83 1.32 0.17 -2.46
N ALA A 84 0.67 -0.88 -2.95
CA ALA A 84 -0.56 -0.76 -3.73
C ALA A 84 -1.75 -0.98 -2.81
N TYR A 85 -2.73 -0.08 -2.88
CA TYR A 85 -3.90 -0.07 -2.02
C TYR A 85 -5.07 -0.83 -2.64
N PHE A 86 -5.86 -1.50 -1.80
CA PHE A 86 -7.07 -2.19 -2.25
C PHE A 86 -8.22 -1.21 -2.54
N GLY A 87 -9.15 -1.62 -3.38
CA GLY A 87 -10.38 -0.88 -3.69
C GLY A 87 -10.24 0.08 -4.86
N ASP A 88 -9.50 1.18 -4.71
CA ASP A 88 -9.45 2.26 -5.72
C ASP A 88 -8.25 2.16 -6.69
N GLY A 89 -7.40 1.14 -6.52
CA GLY A 89 -6.26 0.90 -7.40
C GLY A 89 -5.16 1.96 -7.31
N THR A 90 -5.14 2.73 -6.21
CA THR A 90 -4.09 3.72 -5.93
C THR A 90 -2.84 3.07 -5.34
N PHE A 91 -1.75 3.84 -5.27
CA PHE A 91 -0.49 3.40 -4.71
C PHE A 91 0.25 4.55 -4.02
N ALA A 92 1.20 4.22 -3.16
CA ALA A 92 2.11 5.19 -2.56
C ALA A 92 3.50 4.61 -2.29
N TRP A 93 4.48 5.50 -2.24
CA TRP A 93 5.79 5.22 -1.66
C TRP A 93 5.79 5.63 -0.19
N CYS A 94 5.71 4.65 0.71
CA CYS A 94 5.56 4.87 2.14
C CYS A 94 6.90 4.76 2.88
N HIS A 95 7.11 5.61 3.89
CA HIS A 95 8.16 5.36 4.87
C HIS A 95 7.71 4.21 5.79
N PRO A 96 8.61 3.33 6.29
CA PRO A 96 8.21 2.21 7.16
C PRO A 96 7.39 2.64 8.39
N SER A 97 7.65 3.82 8.96
CA SER A 97 6.86 4.36 10.09
C SER A 97 5.40 4.72 9.75
N GLN A 98 5.05 4.76 8.46
CA GLN A 98 3.67 4.99 7.98
C GLN A 98 2.91 3.68 7.77
N LEU A 99 3.56 2.54 8.00
CA LEU A 99 3.01 1.21 7.79
C LEU A 99 2.84 0.47 9.11
N LYS A 100 1.81 -0.36 9.15
CA LYS A 100 1.59 -1.37 10.17
C LYS A 100 1.27 -2.71 9.51
N PRO A 101 1.63 -3.85 10.12
CA PRO A 101 1.12 -5.15 9.68
C PRO A 101 -0.40 -5.12 9.58
N PHE A 102 -0.97 -5.76 8.54
CA PHE A 102 -2.41 -5.75 8.34
C PHE A 102 -3.15 -6.33 9.54
N GLU A 103 -2.72 -7.49 10.04
CA GLU A 103 -3.32 -8.23 11.17
C GLU A 103 -3.47 -7.39 12.44
N GLU A 104 -2.47 -6.56 12.75
CA GLU A 104 -2.47 -5.73 13.97
C GLU A 104 -3.44 -4.54 13.89
N ASN A 105 -3.89 -4.17 12.70
CA ASN A 105 -4.59 -2.91 12.45
C ASN A 105 -6.00 -3.10 11.85
N ILE A 106 -6.43 -4.34 11.59
CA ILE A 106 -7.77 -4.63 11.03
C ILE A 106 -8.87 -4.08 11.93
N GLU A 107 -8.79 -4.31 13.24
CA GLU A 107 -9.82 -3.89 14.19
C GLU A 107 -9.96 -2.35 14.21
N ASP A 108 -8.83 -1.65 14.25
CA ASP A 108 -8.78 -0.18 14.18
C ASP A 108 -9.30 0.35 12.84
N MET A 109 -9.04 -0.35 11.74
CA MET A 109 -9.56 0.02 10.42
C MET A 109 -11.07 -0.11 10.33
N VAL A 110 -11.63 -1.25 10.73
CA VAL A 110 -13.08 -1.49 10.66
C VAL A 110 -13.84 -0.48 11.53
N LYS A 111 -13.27 -0.05 12.66
CA LYS A 111 -13.86 0.96 13.54
C LYS A 111 -13.80 2.39 12.98
N GLN A 112 -12.95 2.68 12.00
CA GLN A 112 -12.80 4.04 11.45
C GLN A 112 -13.98 4.46 10.55
N SER A 113 -14.74 3.51 9.99
CA SER A 113 -15.86 3.84 9.11
C SER A 113 -16.89 2.71 9.02
N ALA A 114 -18.17 3.07 9.20
CA ALA A 114 -19.30 2.16 9.00
C ALA A 114 -19.84 2.16 7.56
N SER A 115 -19.15 2.83 6.63
CA SER A 115 -19.58 2.87 5.23
C SER A 115 -19.44 1.49 4.58
N ARG A 116 -20.52 1.03 3.92
CA ARG A 116 -20.51 -0.25 3.18
C ARG A 116 -19.38 -0.33 2.16
N ALA A 117 -19.07 0.78 1.50
CA ALA A 117 -18.02 0.78 0.49
C ALA A 117 -16.63 0.57 1.13
N PHE A 118 -16.41 1.05 2.36
CA PHE A 118 -15.15 0.85 3.08
C PHE A 118 -15.06 -0.60 3.57
N ILE A 119 -16.15 -1.11 4.16
CA ILE A 119 -16.25 -2.51 4.59
C ILE A 119 -15.98 -3.46 3.42
N ASN A 120 -16.51 -3.18 2.24
CA ASN A 120 -16.25 -3.98 1.04
C ASN A 120 -14.76 -4.02 0.68
N VAL A 121 -14.06 -2.89 0.70
CA VAL A 121 -12.62 -2.85 0.41
C VAL A 121 -11.81 -3.63 1.45
N VAL A 122 -12.16 -3.51 2.73
CA VAL A 122 -11.52 -4.31 3.79
C VAL A 122 -11.79 -5.80 3.57
N GLN A 123 -13.02 -6.17 3.21
CA GLN A 123 -13.39 -7.55 2.92
C GLN A 123 -12.65 -8.11 1.70
N GLU A 124 -12.47 -7.31 0.63
CA GLU A 124 -11.66 -7.69 -0.53
C GLU A 124 -10.21 -7.98 -0.13
N ALA A 125 -9.60 -7.13 0.70
CA ALA A 125 -8.25 -7.36 1.22
C ALA A 125 -8.17 -8.67 2.04
N VAL A 126 -9.14 -8.92 2.92
CA VAL A 126 -9.23 -10.16 3.72
C VAL A 126 -9.38 -11.39 2.81
N ASN A 127 -10.21 -11.30 1.78
CA ASN A 127 -10.40 -12.40 0.83
C ASN A 127 -9.11 -12.70 0.06
N GLU A 128 -8.35 -11.68 -0.37
CA GLU A 128 -7.08 -11.89 -1.06
C GLU A 128 -6.02 -12.54 -0.15
N VAL A 129 -5.97 -12.14 1.13
CA VAL A 129 -5.15 -12.83 2.15
C VAL A 129 -5.55 -14.30 2.27
N GLY A 130 -6.85 -14.58 2.36
CA GLY A 130 -7.40 -15.93 2.44
C GLY A 130 -7.03 -16.79 1.22
N SER A 131 -7.25 -16.26 0.01
CA SER A 131 -6.88 -16.94 -1.24
C SER A 131 -5.37 -17.18 -1.34
N LEU A 132 -4.54 -16.24 -0.87
CA LEU A 132 -3.09 -16.45 -0.84
C LEU A 132 -2.71 -17.60 0.11
N LEU A 133 -3.36 -17.68 1.27
CA LEU A 133 -3.10 -18.74 2.24
C LEU A 133 -3.53 -20.10 1.69
N GLU A 134 -4.72 -20.18 1.09
CA GLU A 134 -5.21 -21.38 0.40
C GLU A 134 -4.28 -21.84 -0.72
N LEU A 135 -3.76 -20.90 -1.52
CA LEU A 135 -2.80 -21.19 -2.59
C LEU A 135 -1.48 -21.73 -2.01
N LYS A 136 -0.93 -21.08 -0.98
CA LYS A 136 0.29 -21.54 -0.30
C LYS A 136 0.12 -22.95 0.28
N MET A 137 -1.05 -23.25 0.85
CA MET A 137 -1.37 -24.59 1.38
C MET A 137 -1.54 -25.63 0.27
N SER A 138 -2.16 -25.23 -0.85
CA SER A 138 -2.37 -26.12 -2.01
C SER A 138 -1.07 -26.44 -2.76
N CYS A 139 -0.06 -25.57 -2.69
CA CYS A 139 1.27 -25.79 -3.28
C CYS A 139 2.19 -26.72 -2.46
N LEU A 140 1.73 -27.27 -1.33
CA LEU A 140 2.49 -28.27 -0.57
C LEU A 140 2.56 -29.65 -1.25
N PHE A 141 1.92 -29.82 -2.41
CA PHE A 141 2.13 -30.96 -3.30
C PHE A 141 3.23 -30.63 -4.33
N PRO A 142 4.35 -31.37 -4.36
CA PRO A 142 5.52 -31.01 -5.17
C PRO A 142 5.28 -31.36 -6.65
N VAL A 143 4.67 -30.45 -7.40
CA VAL A 143 4.70 -30.49 -8.87
C VAL A 143 5.39 -29.23 -9.38
N LYS A 144 6.73 -29.30 -9.39
CA LYS A 144 7.69 -28.38 -10.00
C LYS A 144 7.65 -26.95 -9.43
N LYS A 145 8.84 -26.36 -9.24
CA LYS A 145 9.02 -24.94 -8.93
C LYS A 145 8.48 -24.09 -10.08
N THR A 146 7.17 -23.94 -10.16
CA THR A 146 6.57 -22.77 -10.79
C THR A 146 6.83 -21.64 -9.80
N GLU A 147 7.51 -20.59 -10.28
CA GLU A 147 7.70 -19.38 -9.52
C GLU A 147 6.35 -18.98 -8.94
N PHE A 148 6.21 -19.03 -7.61
CA PHE A 148 5.01 -18.56 -6.95
C PHE A 148 5.01 -17.05 -7.16
N SER A 149 4.45 -16.62 -8.28
CA SER A 149 4.16 -15.23 -8.54
C SER A 149 2.85 -14.95 -7.83
N TRP A 150 2.90 -14.09 -6.82
CA TRP A 150 1.66 -13.57 -6.28
C TRP A 150 0.89 -12.89 -7.43
N PRO A 151 -0.44 -12.99 -7.46
CA PRO A 151 -1.23 -12.15 -8.36
C PRO A 151 -0.80 -10.70 -8.14
N LEU A 152 -0.34 -10.04 -9.19
CA LEU A 152 -0.11 -8.61 -9.15
C LEU A 152 -1.50 -7.98 -9.10
N ALA A 153 -1.76 -7.13 -8.10
CA ALA A 153 -3.02 -6.40 -8.07
C ALA A 153 -3.14 -5.57 -9.35
N GLY A 154 -4.30 -5.59 -10.00
CA GLY A 154 -4.62 -4.69 -11.12
C GLY A 154 -4.73 -3.24 -10.62
N ASN A 155 -3.58 -2.60 -10.37
CA ASN A 155 -3.47 -1.29 -9.76
C ASN A 155 -2.53 -0.38 -10.56
N SER A 156 -2.70 0.93 -10.44
CA SER A 156 -1.93 1.91 -11.21
C SER A 156 -0.44 1.98 -10.84
N GLY A 157 -0.07 1.45 -9.68
CA GLY A 157 1.29 1.46 -9.15
C GLY A 157 2.18 0.29 -9.55
N VAL A 158 1.60 -0.79 -10.09
CA VAL A 158 2.30 -2.04 -10.38
C VAL A 158 2.08 -2.41 -11.86
N LYS A 159 3.10 -2.98 -12.50
CA LYS A 159 3.02 -3.43 -13.90
C LYS A 159 2.04 -4.61 -14.01
N GLU A 160 1.24 -4.61 -15.06
CA GLU A 160 0.51 -5.81 -15.48
C GLU A 160 1.50 -6.74 -16.20
N ARG A 161 1.56 -8.03 -15.81
CA ARG A 161 2.29 -9.02 -16.60
C ARG A 161 1.36 -9.49 -17.73
N ILE A 162 1.68 -9.05 -18.95
CA ILE A 162 1.09 -9.55 -20.20
C ILE A 162 1.62 -10.96 -20.48
#